data_AF-A0A7X0DWE5-F1
#
_entry.id   AF-A0A7X0DWE5-F1
#
_cell.length_a   1.000
_cell.length_b   1.000
_cell.length_c   1.000
_cell.angle_alpha   90.00
_cell.angle_beta   90.00
_cell.angle_gamma   90.00
#
_symmetry.space_group_name_H-M   'P 1'
#
loop_
_entity.id
_entity.type
_entity.pdbx_description
1 polymer ?
#
loop_
_entity_poly.entity_id
_entity_poly.type
_entity_poly.pdbx_seq_one_letter_code
_entity_poly.pdbx_strand_id
1 'polypeptide(L)'
;MITRYTSLAMMTAAVFSLLAFSPASAAETAQTQAQPPAQGQAPMQGQSGGTAAPAAVSDQKLEAFAVAYLQVDKVRQEYSAKIGATKDEAGKQKLQAEAKKQMVDTVEASKDISVEEYSSILTAAQSDPALAKKVLEKIGTPPPAQPQQ
;
A
#
# COMPACT_ATOMS: atom_id res chain seq x y z
N MET A 1 -54.73 -24.59 -6.84
CA MET A 1 -54.45 -24.04 -5.50
C MET A 1 -54.04 -22.59 -5.65
N ILE A 2 -54.83 -21.72 -5.03
CA ILE A 2 -54.76 -20.25 -4.97
C ILE A 2 -53.83 -19.89 -3.81
N THR A 3 -52.97 -18.86 -3.87
CA THR A 3 -53.08 -17.57 -3.14
C THR A 3 -51.64 -16.99 -3.15
N ARG A 4 -51.21 -15.88 -3.78
CA ARG A 4 -51.51 -14.43 -3.68
C ARG A 4 -51.38 -13.86 -2.26
N TYR A 5 -50.24 -13.26 -1.91
CA TYR A 5 -50.13 -12.37 -0.75
C TYR A 5 -49.87 -10.93 -1.21
N THR A 6 -50.83 -10.07 -0.86
CA THR A 6 -50.86 -8.61 -1.00
C THR A 6 -50.68 -7.99 0.40
N SER A 7 -49.95 -6.87 0.45
CA SER A 7 -49.87 -5.73 1.41
C SER A 7 -50.39 -5.85 2.86
N LEU A 8 -49.68 -5.21 3.82
CA LEU A 8 -50.08 -3.93 4.46
C LEU A 8 -49.49 -3.71 5.89
N ALA A 9 -49.08 -2.46 6.17
CA ALA A 9 -48.90 -1.77 7.48
C ALA A 9 -47.74 -2.25 8.40
N MET A 10 -47.09 -1.43 9.25
CA MET A 10 -47.46 -0.19 9.95
C MET A 10 -46.23 0.70 10.14
N MET A 11 -46.48 2.01 10.15
CA MET A 11 -45.61 3.10 10.58
C MET A 11 -45.51 3.13 12.12
N THR A 12 -44.30 3.22 12.70
CA THR A 12 -44.10 3.83 14.02
C THR A 12 -42.78 4.60 14.07
N ALA A 13 -42.92 5.91 14.27
CA ALA A 13 -41.83 6.83 14.58
C ALA A 13 -41.41 6.68 16.05
N ALA A 14 -40.11 6.79 16.32
CA ALA A 14 -39.61 7.17 17.64
C ALA A 14 -38.51 8.22 17.45
N VAL A 15 -38.92 9.45 17.66
CA VAL A 15 -38.10 10.65 17.80
C VAL A 15 -37.23 10.51 19.06
N PHE A 16 -35.92 10.72 18.93
CA PHE A 16 -35.07 11.08 20.06
C PHE A 16 -34.23 12.29 19.64
N SER A 17 -34.85 13.47 19.72
CA SER A 17 -34.15 14.74 19.77
C SER A 17 -34.00 15.12 21.23
N LEU A 18 -32.77 15.26 21.72
CA LEU A 18 -32.47 16.06 22.90
C LEU A 18 -31.22 16.91 22.65
N LEU A 19 -31.53 18.20 22.47
CA LEU A 19 -30.82 19.40 22.91
C LEU A 19 -29.59 19.90 22.13
N ALA A 20 -29.88 20.97 21.39
CA ALA A 20 -28.99 22.02 20.95
C ALA A 20 -28.45 22.89 22.11
N PHE A 21 -27.35 23.62 21.82
CA PHE A 21 -27.15 25.07 21.99
C PHE A 21 -25.78 25.42 22.61
N SER A 22 -24.73 25.69 21.82
CA SER A 22 -24.28 26.99 21.24
C SER A 22 -23.26 27.73 22.17
N PRO A 23 -22.63 28.87 21.77
CA PRO A 23 -21.17 28.99 21.65
C PRO A 23 -20.55 30.15 22.50
N ALA A 24 -19.25 30.38 22.33
CA ALA A 24 -18.53 31.66 22.46
C ALA A 24 -18.06 32.20 23.84
N SER A 25 -16.72 32.23 23.97
CA SER A 25 -15.84 33.32 24.45
C SER A 25 -15.83 33.80 25.91
N ALA A 26 -14.61 33.72 26.48
CA ALA A 26 -13.83 34.77 27.17
C ALA A 26 -13.42 34.50 28.64
N ALA A 27 -12.11 34.73 28.88
CA ALA A 27 -11.40 34.99 30.14
C ALA A 27 -11.38 33.87 31.22
N GLU A 28 -10.25 33.18 31.40
CA GLU A 28 -9.14 33.56 32.28
C GLU A 28 -9.29 32.96 33.69
N THR A 29 -8.71 31.77 33.89
CA THR A 29 -8.17 31.36 35.20
C THR A 29 -6.87 30.61 34.99
N ALA A 30 -5.78 31.25 35.42
CA ALA A 30 -4.45 30.71 35.47
C ALA A 30 -4.35 29.61 36.54
N GLN A 31 -3.91 28.41 36.16
CA GLN A 31 -3.28 27.47 37.08
C GLN A 31 -2.03 26.87 36.44
N THR A 32 -0.90 27.42 36.88
CA THR A 32 0.46 27.07 36.48
C THR A 32 0.93 25.82 37.22
N GLN A 33 0.73 24.64 36.63
CA GLN A 33 1.37 23.43 37.14
C GLN A 33 2.71 23.24 36.44
N ALA A 34 3.77 23.54 37.20
CA ALA A 34 5.15 23.36 36.82
C ALA A 34 5.46 21.91 36.43
N GLN A 35 5.94 21.71 35.20
CA GLN A 35 6.66 20.51 34.79
C GLN A 35 8.11 20.90 34.47
N PRO A 36 9.12 20.18 35.00
CA PRO A 36 10.53 20.49 34.76
C PRO A 36 10.91 20.28 33.29
N PRO A 37 11.81 21.10 32.72
CA PRO A 37 12.41 20.80 31.42
C PRO A 37 13.43 19.66 31.59
N ALA A 38 13.10 18.48 31.06
CA ALA A 38 14.08 17.42 30.87
C ALA A 38 14.98 17.79 29.69
N GLN A 39 16.15 18.36 30.00
CA GLN A 39 17.26 18.49 29.08
C GLN A 39 17.97 17.13 28.95
N GLY A 40 18.18 16.71 27.70
CA GLY A 40 19.29 15.85 27.32
C GLY A 40 18.89 14.49 26.74
N GLN A 41 18.99 14.36 25.41
CA GLN A 41 19.68 13.25 24.74
C GLN A 41 19.81 13.50 23.23
N ALA A 42 21.05 13.87 22.86
CA ALA A 42 21.78 13.72 21.59
C ALA A 42 21.11 14.00 20.21
N PRO A 43 21.67 14.91 19.39
CA PRO A 43 21.45 14.92 17.95
C PRO A 43 22.24 13.77 17.32
N MET A 44 21.56 12.72 16.87
CA MET A 44 22.14 11.77 15.93
C MET A 44 21.96 12.30 14.52
N GLN A 45 22.97 13.03 14.09
CA GLN A 45 23.22 13.39 12.70
C GLN A 45 23.54 12.12 11.92
N GLY A 46 22.62 11.71 11.05
CA GLY A 46 22.74 10.58 10.13
C GLY A 46 22.18 10.94 8.76
N GLN A 47 22.97 11.75 8.03
CA GLN A 47 23.15 11.79 6.58
C GLN A 47 21.92 11.73 5.62
N SER A 48 21.81 12.81 4.82
CA SER A 48 21.01 13.03 3.59
C SER A 48 19.64 13.66 3.88
N GLY A 49 19.40 14.96 3.68
CA GLY A 49 19.84 15.80 2.56
C GLY A 49 18.66 15.99 1.61
N GLY A 50 17.84 17.02 1.87
CA GLY A 50 16.86 17.54 0.93
C GLY A 50 15.41 17.49 1.41
N THR A 51 14.76 18.65 1.43
CA THR A 51 13.30 18.79 1.30
C THR A 51 12.83 17.93 0.12
N ALA A 52 12.32 16.73 0.40
CA ALA A 52 11.71 15.91 -0.63
C ALA A 52 10.28 16.44 -0.86
N ALA A 53 10.12 17.25 -1.90
CA ALA A 53 8.96 17.09 -2.78
C ALA A 53 8.76 15.58 -3.02
N PRO A 54 7.51 15.06 -3.16
CA PRO A 54 7.27 13.62 -3.30
C PRO A 54 8.28 13.06 -4.29
N ALA A 55 9.22 12.25 -3.78
CA ALA A 55 10.42 11.91 -4.51
C ALA A 55 9.98 11.31 -5.84
N ALA A 56 10.17 12.08 -6.92
CA ALA A 56 9.86 11.60 -8.25
C ALA A 56 10.59 10.26 -8.39
N VAL A 57 9.85 9.18 -8.59
CA VAL A 57 10.42 7.84 -8.68
C VAL A 57 11.54 7.92 -9.70
N SER A 58 12.78 7.72 -9.26
CA SER A 58 13.95 7.88 -10.13
C SER A 58 13.99 6.75 -11.16
N ASP A 59 14.57 7.01 -12.32
CA ASP A 59 14.69 6.00 -13.38
C ASP A 59 15.42 4.73 -12.89
N GLN A 60 16.40 4.87 -12.00
CA GLN A 60 17.09 3.75 -11.36
C GLN A 60 16.13 2.88 -10.51
N LYS A 61 15.21 3.50 -9.77
CA LYS A 61 14.18 2.77 -9.00
C LYS A 61 13.19 2.08 -9.92
N LEU A 62 12.86 2.71 -11.06
CA LEU A 62 12.00 2.09 -12.09
C LEU A 62 12.67 0.89 -12.76
N GLU A 63 14.00 0.92 -12.94
CA GLU A 63 14.78 -0.22 -13.45
C GLU A 63 14.83 -1.36 -12.44
N ALA A 64 15.17 -1.06 -11.18
CA ALA A 64 15.14 -2.05 -10.10
C ALA A 64 13.74 -2.66 -9.95
N PHE A 65 12.70 -1.83 -10.04
CA PHE A 65 11.30 -2.27 -10.08
C PHE A 65 11.02 -3.19 -11.26
N ALA A 66 11.44 -2.85 -12.47
CA ALA A 66 11.19 -3.66 -13.65
C ALA A 66 11.84 -5.04 -13.54
N VAL A 67 13.08 -5.11 -13.03
CA VAL A 67 13.77 -6.37 -12.75
C VAL A 67 13.01 -7.19 -11.71
N ALA A 68 12.64 -6.58 -10.57
CA ALA A 68 11.87 -7.24 -9.53
C ALA A 68 10.51 -7.74 -10.06
N TYR A 69 9.82 -6.92 -10.85
CA TYR A 69 8.53 -7.24 -11.45
C TYR A 69 8.62 -8.47 -12.36
N LEU A 70 9.64 -8.56 -13.22
CA LEU A 70 9.85 -9.72 -14.08
C LEU A 70 10.11 -11.01 -13.27
N GLN A 71 10.84 -10.92 -12.17
CA GLN A 71 11.06 -12.07 -11.30
C GLN A 71 9.78 -12.49 -10.56
N VAL A 72 9.04 -11.52 -10.03
CA VAL A 72 7.75 -11.73 -9.37
C VAL A 72 6.73 -12.32 -10.36
N ASP A 73 6.74 -11.88 -11.63
CA ASP A 73 5.88 -12.43 -12.67
C ASP A 73 6.20 -13.91 -12.93
N LYS A 74 7.48 -14.30 -13.01
CA LYS A 74 7.87 -15.72 -13.13
C LYS A 74 7.33 -16.55 -11.98
N VAL A 75 7.50 -16.09 -10.74
CA VAL A 75 6.94 -16.75 -9.55
C VAL A 75 5.42 -16.88 -9.67
N ARG A 76 4.73 -15.81 -10.08
CA ARG A 76 3.29 -15.81 -10.28
C ARG A 76 2.86 -16.87 -11.30
N GLN A 77 3.53 -16.94 -12.45
CA GLN A 77 3.23 -17.94 -13.49
C GLN A 77 3.42 -19.37 -12.97
N GLU A 78 4.53 -19.63 -12.28
CA GLU A 78 4.81 -20.96 -11.71
C GLU A 78 3.74 -21.39 -10.71
N TYR A 79 3.38 -20.51 -9.77
CA TYR A 79 2.35 -20.82 -8.78
C TYR A 79 0.95 -20.89 -9.40
N SER A 80 0.62 -20.05 -10.38
CA SER A 80 -0.63 -20.15 -11.13
C SER A 80 -0.77 -21.51 -11.81
N ALA A 81 0.30 -22.04 -12.41
CA ALA A 81 0.29 -23.38 -12.99
C ALA A 81 0.07 -24.47 -11.91
N LYS A 82 0.77 -24.38 -10.78
CA LYS A 82 0.61 -25.32 -9.64
C LYS A 82 -0.80 -25.29 -9.06
N ILE A 83 -1.37 -24.10 -8.86
CA ILE A 83 -2.73 -23.89 -8.35
C ILE A 83 -3.76 -24.42 -9.33
N GLY A 84 -3.57 -24.19 -10.63
CA GLY A 84 -4.43 -24.70 -11.70
C GLY A 84 -4.43 -26.23 -11.78
N ALA A 85 -3.27 -26.85 -11.58
CA ALA A 85 -3.12 -28.31 -11.53
C ALA A 85 -3.65 -28.94 -10.23
N THR A 86 -3.71 -28.18 -9.14
CA THR A 86 -4.18 -28.65 -7.83
C THR A 86 -5.71 -28.64 -7.79
N LYS A 87 -6.34 -29.79 -7.51
CA LYS A 87 -7.81 -29.91 -7.41
C LYS A 87 -8.36 -29.55 -6.04
N ASP A 88 -7.57 -29.79 -5.00
CA ASP A 88 -7.97 -29.57 -3.61
C ASP A 88 -7.91 -28.08 -3.22
N GLU A 89 -8.97 -27.59 -2.58
CA GLU A 89 -9.08 -26.19 -2.15
C GLU A 89 -8.04 -25.84 -1.08
N ALA A 90 -7.76 -26.74 -0.13
CA ALA A 90 -6.75 -26.49 0.91
C ALA A 90 -5.33 -26.43 0.32
N GLY A 91 -5.03 -27.29 -0.66
CA GLY A 91 -3.80 -27.26 -1.44
C GLY A 91 -3.66 -25.96 -2.25
N LYS A 92 -4.74 -25.50 -2.89
CA LYS A 92 -4.76 -24.20 -3.59
C LYS A 92 -4.48 -23.04 -2.62
N GLN A 93 -5.11 -23.02 -1.45
CA GLN A 93 -4.88 -21.99 -0.44
C GLN A 93 -3.44 -21.98 0.07
N LYS A 94 -2.85 -23.17 0.32
CA LYS A 94 -1.45 -23.29 0.71
C LYS A 94 -0.52 -22.74 -0.37
N LEU A 95 -0.73 -23.13 -1.62
CA LEU A 95 0.05 -22.62 -2.75
C LEU A 95 -0.09 -21.10 -2.94
N GLN A 96 -1.27 -20.53 -2.67
CA GLN A 96 -1.45 -19.08 -2.67
C GLN A 96 -0.64 -18.39 -1.56
N ALA A 97 -0.61 -18.96 -0.36
CA ALA A 97 0.20 -18.42 0.74
C ALA A 97 1.70 -18.51 0.44
N GLU A 98 2.15 -19.64 -0.11
CA GLU A 98 3.54 -19.83 -0.54
C GLU A 98 3.91 -18.88 -1.68
N ALA A 99 3.02 -18.67 -2.65
CA ALA A 99 3.22 -17.70 -3.72
C ALA A 99 3.41 -16.29 -3.17
N LYS A 100 2.52 -15.83 -2.26
CA LYS A 100 2.61 -14.50 -1.64
C LYS A 100 3.95 -14.31 -0.94
N LYS A 101 4.37 -15.30 -0.14
CA LYS A 101 5.67 -15.27 0.53
C LYS A 101 6.81 -15.18 -0.49
N GLN A 102 6.81 -16.06 -1.48
CA GLN A 102 7.86 -16.10 -2.50
C GLN A 102 7.95 -14.81 -3.32
N MET A 103 6.81 -14.18 -3.62
CA MET A 103 6.78 -12.87 -4.29
C MET A 103 7.44 -11.79 -3.42
N VAL A 104 7.17 -11.76 -2.11
CA VAL A 104 7.81 -10.82 -1.18
C VAL A 104 9.32 -11.07 -1.11
N ASP A 105 9.75 -12.32 -0.87
CA ASP A 105 11.17 -12.70 -0.85
C ASP A 105 11.89 -12.31 -2.17
N THR A 106 11.20 -12.42 -3.30
CA THR A 106 11.76 -12.05 -4.63
C THR A 106 12.00 -10.54 -4.75
N VAL A 107 11.09 -9.73 -4.20
CA VAL A 107 11.26 -8.27 -4.17
C VAL A 107 12.35 -7.88 -3.16
N GLU A 108 12.38 -8.51 -1.98
CA GLU A 108 13.43 -8.26 -0.97
C GLU A 108 14.84 -8.65 -1.48
N ALA A 109 14.93 -9.68 -2.32
CA ALA A 109 16.18 -10.09 -2.95
C ALA A 109 16.63 -9.14 -4.09
N SER A 110 15.76 -8.24 -4.54
CA SER A 110 16.09 -7.30 -5.60
C SER A 110 16.94 -6.16 -5.04
N LYS A 111 18.03 -5.84 -5.73
CA LYS A 111 18.88 -4.71 -5.35
C LYS A 111 18.19 -3.40 -5.68
N ASP A 112 18.45 -2.39 -4.86
CA ASP A 112 18.02 -1.00 -5.10
C ASP A 112 16.49 -0.77 -5.04
N ILE A 113 15.72 -1.73 -4.52
CA ILE A 113 14.29 -1.56 -4.26
C ILE A 113 13.82 -2.39 -3.06
N SER A 114 13.08 -1.76 -2.14
CA SER A 114 12.41 -2.45 -1.02
C SER A 114 10.98 -2.86 -1.39
N VAL A 115 10.38 -3.78 -0.63
CA VAL A 115 8.97 -4.19 -0.79
C VAL A 115 8.01 -3.00 -0.73
N GLU A 116 8.27 -2.06 0.20
CA GLU A 116 7.49 -0.83 0.33
C GLU A 116 7.63 0.07 -0.91
N GLU A 117 8.83 0.21 -1.45
CA GLU A 117 9.08 1.00 -2.66
C GLU A 117 8.42 0.38 -3.88
N TYR A 118 8.51 -0.95 -4.02
CA TYR A 118 7.82 -1.70 -5.06
C TYR A 118 6.30 -1.48 -5.02
N SER A 119 5.69 -1.59 -3.83
CA SER A 119 4.26 -1.33 -3.64
C SER A 119 3.88 0.13 -3.90
N SER A 120 4.73 1.07 -3.48
CA SER A 120 4.55 2.50 -3.73
C SER A 120 4.55 2.82 -5.21
N ILE A 121 5.50 2.27 -5.99
CA ILE A 121 5.58 2.44 -7.45
C ILE A 121 4.34 1.85 -8.12
N LEU A 122 3.86 0.68 -7.70
CA LEU A 122 2.61 0.09 -8.21
C LEU A 122 1.39 0.99 -7.94
N THR A 123 1.31 1.58 -6.75
CA THR A 123 0.19 2.45 -6.38
C THR A 123 0.24 3.78 -7.13
N ALA A 124 1.45 4.34 -7.25
CA ALA A 124 1.69 5.56 -8.00
C ALA A 124 1.38 5.36 -9.49
N ALA A 125 1.81 4.24 -10.09
CA ALA A 125 1.52 3.92 -11.49
C ALA A 125 0.00 3.74 -11.75
N GLN A 126 -0.78 3.26 -10.78
CA GLN A 126 -2.24 3.19 -10.93
C GLN A 126 -2.90 4.58 -10.96
N SER A 127 -2.32 5.56 -10.28
CA SER A 127 -2.87 6.92 -10.17
C SER A 127 -2.29 7.89 -11.21
N ASP A 128 -1.07 7.62 -11.70
CA ASP A 128 -0.34 8.42 -12.68
C ASP A 128 -0.12 7.62 -13.98
N PRO A 129 -0.89 7.91 -15.04
CA PRO A 129 -0.77 7.20 -16.31
C PRO A 129 0.57 7.46 -17.03
N ALA A 130 1.26 8.58 -16.75
CA ALA A 130 2.58 8.83 -17.31
C ALA A 130 3.62 7.94 -16.64
N LEU A 131 3.52 7.77 -15.31
CA LEU A 131 4.36 6.82 -14.57
C LEU A 131 4.09 5.37 -15.00
N ALA A 132 2.83 4.99 -15.20
CA ALA A 132 2.47 3.66 -15.71
C ALA A 132 3.15 3.36 -17.05
N LYS A 133 3.15 4.32 -17.97
CA LYS A 133 3.84 4.18 -19.26
C LYS A 133 5.34 3.97 -19.07
N LYS A 134 6.00 4.77 -18.24
CA LYS A 134 7.44 4.60 -17.94
C LYS A 134 7.74 3.23 -17.35
N VAL A 135 6.93 2.76 -16.40
CA VAL A 135 7.08 1.43 -15.80
C VAL A 135 6.95 0.34 -16.88
N LEU A 136 5.93 0.43 -17.72
CA LEU A 136 5.73 -0.52 -18.83
C LEU A 136 6.88 -0.50 -19.84
N GLU A 137 7.38 0.69 -20.18
CA GLU A 137 8.57 0.84 -21.02
C GLU A 137 9.79 0.17 -20.39
N LYS A 138 10.02 0.33 -19.08
CA LYS A 138 11.13 -0.31 -18.36
C LYS A 138 10.98 -1.83 -18.23
N ILE A 139 9.76 -2.36 -18.15
CA ILE A 139 9.50 -3.81 -18.14
C ILE A 139 9.66 -4.42 -19.54
N GLY A 140 9.19 -3.70 -20.57
CA GLY A 140 9.22 -4.15 -21.97
C GLY A 140 10.56 -3.92 -22.68
N THR A 141 11.38 -3.00 -22.17
CA THR A 141 12.77 -2.83 -22.60
C THR A 141 13.63 -3.73 -21.71
N PRO A 142 14.27 -4.78 -22.22
CA PRO A 142 15.21 -5.54 -21.41
C PRO A 142 16.26 -4.56 -20.83
N PRO A 143 16.68 -4.73 -19.56
CA PRO A 143 17.74 -3.88 -19.01
C PRO A 143 18.90 -3.87 -20.01
N PRO A 144 19.50 -2.70 -20.32
CA PRO A 144 20.60 -2.63 -21.26
C PRO A 144 21.61 -3.67 -20.81
N ALA A 145 21.94 -4.62 -21.70
CA ALA A 145 22.92 -5.65 -21.42
C ALA A 145 24.16 -4.93 -20.88
N GLN A 146 24.40 -5.01 -19.58
CA GLN A 146 25.55 -4.39 -18.97
C GLN A 146 26.75 -4.97 -19.73
N PRO A 147 27.61 -4.14 -20.36
CA PRO A 147 28.82 -4.66 -20.96
C PRO A 147 29.57 -5.32 -19.81
N GLN A 148 29.69 -6.64 -19.87
CA GLN A 148 30.57 -7.39 -18.99
C GLN A 148 31.96 -6.75 -19.18
N GLN A 149 32.41 -6.05 -18.14
CA GLN A 149 33.81 -5.68 -18.01
C GLN A 149 34.57 -6.85 -17.38
#